data_AF-A0A5C0E001-F1
#
_entry.id   AF-A0A5C0E001-F1
#
_cell.length_a   1.000
_cell.length_b   1.000
_cell.length_c   1.000
_cell.angle_alpha   90.00
_cell.angle_beta   90.00
_cell.angle_gamma   90.00
#
_symmetry.space_group_name_H-M   'P 1'
#
loop_
_entity.id
_entity.type
_entity.pdbx_description
1 polymer ?
#
loop_
_entity_poly.entity_id
_entity_poly.type
_entity_poly.pdbx_seq_one_letter_code
_entity_poly.pdbx_strand_id
1 'polypeptide(L)' 'MTPEETQKLNEHIKGISEILINNTAIENLKDFESIELIVREHMLNNVSPVVASFFLKQQREQLWEEPGL' A
#
# COMPACT_ATOMS: atom_id res chain seq x y z
N MET A 1 6.25 -13.90 7.04
CA MET A 1 7.11 -12.78 7.42
C MET A 1 7.99 -13.22 8.56
N THR A 2 9.31 -13.19 8.40
CA THR A 2 10.26 -13.30 9.51
C THR A 2 10.21 -12.04 10.38
N PRO A 3 10.83 -12.04 11.58
CA PRO A 3 10.96 -10.83 12.39
C PRO A 3 11.62 -9.68 11.63
N GLU A 4 12.67 -9.96 10.86
CA GLU A 4 13.39 -8.96 10.05
C GLU A 4 12.52 -8.41 8.92
N GLU A 5 11.74 -9.26 8.25
CA GLU A 5 10.78 -8.83 7.23
C GLU A 5 9.68 -7.94 7.85
N THR A 6 9.21 -8.29 9.05
CA THR A 6 8.20 -7.50 9.77
C THR A 6 8.74 -6.13 10.18
N GLN A 7 9.99 -6.06 10.66
CA GLN A 7 10.63 -4.80 10.99
C GLN A 7 10.74 -3.89 9.76
N LYS A 8 11.26 -4.41 8.64
CA LYS A 8 11.37 -3.65 7.40
C LYS A 8 10.01 -3.19 6.90
N LEU A 9 9.00 -4.05 6.96
CA LEU A 9 7.64 -3.68 6.59
C LEU A 9 7.13 -2.50 7.43
N ASN A 10 7.35 -2.52 8.75
CA ASN A 10 6.96 -1.41 9.63
C ASN A 10 7.71 -0.11 9.32
N GLU A 11 9.01 -0.17 9.01
CA GLU A 11 9.80 0.99 8.59
C GLU A 11 9.23 1.61 7.29
N HIS A 12 8.87 0.77 6.32
CA HIS A 12 8.23 1.22 5.08
C HIS A 12 6.83 1.78 5.30
N ILE A 13 6.01 1.13 6.12
CA ILE A 13 4.68 1.64 6.47
C ILE A 13 4.80 3.01 7.12
N LYS A 14 5.72 3.21 8.07
CA LYS A 14 5.96 4.50 8.71
C LYS A 14 6.30 5.58 7.66
N GLY A 15 7.23 5.31 6.75
CA GLY A 15 7.60 6.25 5.71
C GLY A 15 6.44 6.60 4.77
N ILE A 16 5.63 5.60 4.39
CA ILE A 16 4.41 5.83 3.59
C ILE A 16 3.42 6.69 4.38
N SER A 17 3.17 6.37 5.65
CA SER A 17 2.24 7.12 6.51
C SER A 17 2.63 8.60 6.65
N GLU A 18 3.92 8.90 6.83
CA GLU A 18 4.44 10.27 6.90
C GLU A 18 4.17 11.06 5.61
N ILE A 19 4.30 10.41 4.44
CA ILE A 19 4.00 11.06 3.15
C ILE A 19 2.48 11.31 3.02
N LEU A 20 1.66 10.30 3.34
CA LEU A 20 0.21 10.41 3.17
C LEU A 20 -0.41 11.47 4.09
N ILE A 21 0.01 11.52 5.36
CA ILE A 21 -0.49 12.53 6.30
C ILE A 21 -0.07 13.95 5.90
N ASN A 22 1.13 14.14 5.35
CA ASN A 22 1.59 15.44 4.83
C ASN A 22 0.80 15.92 3.60
N ASN A 23 0.11 15.01 2.91
CA ASN A 23 -0.77 15.30 1.78
C ASN A 23 -2.26 15.27 2.19
N THR A 24 -2.56 15.22 3.49
CA THR A 24 -3.91 15.28 4.03
C THR A 24 -4.19 16.68 4.59
N ALA A 25 -5.29 17.29 4.18
CA ALA A 25 -5.73 18.57 4.72
C ALA A 25 -6.17 18.40 6.20
N ILE A 26 -5.81 19.36 7.07
CA ILE A 26 -6.02 19.22 8.53
C ILE A 26 -7.50 19.13 8.91
N GLU A 27 -8.38 19.74 8.12
CA GLU A 27 -9.84 19.65 8.25
C GLU A 27 -10.37 18.21 8.13
N ASN A 28 -9.62 17.30 7.49
CA ASN A 28 -9.97 15.89 7.35
C ASN A 28 -9.48 15.03 8.52
N LEU A 29 -8.70 15.58 9.45
CA LEU A 29 -8.13 14.88 10.62
C LEU A 29 -8.91 15.17 11.92
N LYS A 30 -10.24 15.28 11.83
CA LYS A 30 -11.08 15.78 12.93
C LYS A 30 -11.65 14.70 13.85
N ASP A 31 -11.99 13.53 13.30
CA ASP A 31 -12.64 12.43 14.00
C ASP A 31 -12.28 11.10 13.35
N PHE A 32 -12.62 10.00 14.03
CA PHE A 32 -12.29 8.66 13.57
C PHE A 32 -12.86 8.34 12.18
N GLU A 33 -14.09 8.78 11.89
CA GLU A 33 -14.75 8.53 10.61
C GLU A 33 -14.01 9.24 9.47
N SER A 34 -13.68 10.51 9.64
CA SER A 34 -12.97 11.31 8.64
C SER A 34 -11.55 10.79 8.41
N ILE A 35 -10.88 10.37 9.49
CA ILE A 35 -9.55 9.75 9.41
C ILE A 35 -9.62 8.41 8.67
N GLU A 36 -10.63 7.58 8.94
CA GLU A 36 -10.80 6.31 8.23
C GLU A 36 -11.05 6.53 6.74
N LEU A 37 -11.91 7.49 6.39
CA LEU A 37 -12.21 7.82 5.00
C LEU A 37 -10.96 8.28 4.25
N ILE A 38 -10.16 9.19 4.81
CA ILE A 38 -8.95 9.67 4.13
C ILE A 38 -7.87 8.59 4.03
N VAL A 39 -7.72 7.74 5.05
CA VAL A 39 -6.83 6.58 4.98
C VAL A 39 -7.27 5.64 3.86
N ARG A 40 -8.57 5.32 3.78
CA ARG A 40 -9.12 4.48 2.70
C ARG A 40 -8.88 5.09 1.33
N GLU A 41 -9.11 6.38 1.15
CA GLU A 41 -8.85 7.08 -0.11
C GLU A 41 -7.37 7.00 -0.49
N HIS A 42 -6.46 7.24 0.45
CA HIS A 42 -5.03 7.11 0.19
C HIS A 42 -4.64 5.69 -0.20
N MET A 43 -5.20 4.68 0.48
CA MET A 43 -4.96 3.28 0.14
C MET A 43 -5.46 2.96 -1.27
N LEU A 44 -6.68 3.35 -1.62
CA LEU A 44 -7.27 3.09 -2.92
C LEU A 44 -6.52 3.79 -4.07
N ASN A 45 -6.14 5.05 -3.87
CA ASN A 45 -5.61 5.87 -4.95
C ASN A 45 -4.08 5.78 -5.09
N ASN A 46 -3.34 5.56 -4.00
CA ASN A 46 -1.87 5.69 -4.00
C ASN A 46 -1.14 4.38 -3.69
N VAL A 47 -1.65 3.57 -2.75
CA VAL A 47 -0.91 2.39 -2.24
C VAL A 47 -1.32 1.10 -2.94
N SER A 48 -2.62 0.76 -2.88
CA SER A 48 -3.17 -0.50 -3.40
C SER A 48 -2.86 -0.75 -4.88
N PRO A 49 -2.94 0.25 -5.80
CA PRO A 49 -2.60 0.02 -7.21
C PRO A 49 -1.13 -0.39 -7.40
N VAL A 50 -0.22 0.24 -6.67
CA VAL A 50 1.21 -0.09 -6.74
C VAL A 50 1.46 -1.48 -6.19
N VAL A 51 0.91 -1.80 -5.01
CA VAL A 51 0.99 -3.15 -4.42
C VAL A 51 0.45 -4.19 -5.38
N ALA A 52 -0.78 -4.01 -5.89
CA ALA A 52 -1.41 -4.92 -6.83
C ALA A 52 -0.55 -5.15 -8.08
N SER A 53 0.13 -4.12 -8.59
CA SER A 53 1.00 -4.23 -9.77
C SER A 53 2.16 -5.23 -9.56
N PHE A 54 2.73 -5.34 -8.36
CA PHE A 54 3.77 -6.32 -8.05
C PHE A 54 3.22 -7.75 -8.07
N PHE A 55 2.05 -7.97 -7.47
CA PHE A 55 1.40 -9.29 -7.46
C PHE A 55 0.95 -9.72 -8.87
N LEU A 56 0.36 -8.80 -9.64
CA LEU A 56 -0.04 -9.07 -11.03
C LEU A 56 1.16 -9.34 -11.93
N LYS A 57 2.28 -8.62 -11.72
CA LYS A 57 3.53 -8.90 -12.44
C LYS A 57 4.04 -10.31 -12.13
N GLN A 58 4.10 -10.69 -10.85
CA GLN A 58 4.51 -12.02 -10.43
C GLN A 58 3.60 -13.12 -11.00
N GLN A 59 2.28 -12.90 -11.00
CA GLN A 59 1.29 -13.82 -11.60
C GLN A 59 1.55 -13.99 -13.10
N ARG A 60 1.78 -12.89 -13.83
CA ARG A 60 2.13 -12.97 -15.25
C ARG A 60 3.42 -13.75 -15.44
N GLU A 61 4.50 -13.44 -14.72
CA GLU A 61 5.77 -14.16 -14.90
C GLU A 61 5.61 -15.68 -14.68
N GLN A 62 4.80 -16.10 -13.71
CA GLN A 62 4.47 -17.53 -13.50
C GLN A 62 3.65 -18.13 -14.64
N LEU A 63 2.67 -17.41 -15.19
CA LEU A 63 1.88 -17.87 -16.34
C LEU A 63 2.70 -17.93 -17.64
N TRP A 64 3.76 -17.13 -17.78
CA TRP A 64 4.62 -17.11 -18.95
C TRP A 64 5.81 -18.09 -18.84
N GLU A 65 6.10 -18.60 -17.63
CA GLU A 65 7.02 -19.73 -17.42
C GLU A 65 6.37 -21.11 -17.59
N GLU A 66 5.03 -21.20 -17.72
CA GLU A 66 4.42 -22.41 -18.27
C GLU A 66 4.69 -22.44 -19.79
N PRO A 67 5.49 -23.41 -20.30
CA PRO A 67 5.76 -23.50 -21.72
C PRO A 67 4.45 -23.78 -22.46
N GLY A 68 4.22 -22.99 -23.51
CA GLY A 68 3.01 -23.02 -24.31
C GLY A 68 2.55 -24.42 -24.71
N LEU A 69 1.23 -24.57 -24.74
CA LEU A 69 0.52 -25.57 -25.53
C LEU A 69 1.04 -25.64 -26.97
#